data_AF-A0A6P9DK39-F1
#
_entry.id   AF-A0A6P9DK39-F1
#
_cell.length_a   1.000
_cell.length_b   1.000
_cell.length_c   1.000
_cell.angle_alpha   90.00
_cell.angle_beta   90.00
_cell.angle_gamma   90.00
#
_symmetry.space_group_name_H-M   'P 1'
#
loop_
_entity.id
_entity.type
_entity.pdbx_description
1 polymer ?
#
loop_
_entity_poly.entity_id
_entity_poly.type
_entity_poly.pdbx_seq_one_letter_code
_entity_poly.pdbx_strand_id
1 'polypeptide(L)'
;MTEKERWEQWLQEDWENCVSLNLSYQDLGDPYQIDNCKRILRRLIRVERLWLVDNSLTDLSAICLPRCKELKLSKNHFTSFRQLPKIPEIQHLSLDENNITALNELSALKYAPLESLILKRNPCEFQENYRQLVFSNLPNLKMLDGILKLPEDCLPLGRNFLSKLCTIL
;
A
#
# COMPACT_ATOMS: atom_id res chain seq x y z
N MET A 1 -36.64 -9.80 16.66
CA MET A 1 -35.36 -10.22 16.08
C MET A 1 -34.49 -10.78 17.19
N THR A 2 -34.42 -12.10 17.25
CA THR A 2 -33.69 -12.87 18.27
C THR A 2 -32.20 -12.89 17.92
N GLU A 3 -31.31 -12.95 18.92
CA GLU A 3 -29.85 -13.05 18.68
C GLU A 3 -29.51 -14.17 17.69
N LYS A 4 -30.25 -15.29 17.74
CA LYS A 4 -30.09 -16.44 16.85
C LYS A 4 -30.23 -16.10 15.36
N GLU A 5 -31.15 -15.21 15.00
CA GLU A 5 -31.36 -14.76 13.61
C GLU A 5 -30.22 -13.84 13.14
N ARG A 6 -29.63 -13.07 14.06
CA ARG A 6 -28.40 -12.30 13.81
C ARG A 6 -27.18 -13.21 13.63
N TRP A 7 -27.06 -14.28 14.42
CA TRP A 7 -25.98 -15.26 14.29
C TRP A 7 -26.05 -16.04 12.97
N GLU A 8 -27.25 -16.37 12.48
CA GLU A 8 -27.45 -17.04 11.19
C GLU A 8 -27.18 -16.11 10.00
N GLN A 9 -27.55 -14.82 10.07
CA GLN A 9 -27.14 -13.83 9.07
C GLN A 9 -25.62 -13.59 9.07
N TRP A 10 -24.97 -13.61 10.24
CA TRP A 10 -23.50 -13.52 10.36
C TRP A 10 -22.74 -14.76 9.85
N LEU A 11 -23.41 -15.90 9.73
CA LEU A 11 -22.86 -17.10 9.10
C LEU A 11 -22.94 -17.05 7.56
N GLN A 12 -23.73 -16.11 7.02
CA GLN A 12 -24.10 -16.09 5.61
C GLN A 12 -23.13 -15.33 4.72
N GLU A 13 -22.34 -14.43 5.28
CA GLU A 13 -21.27 -13.79 4.52
C GLU A 13 -19.97 -14.56 4.85
N ASP A 14 -19.38 -15.17 3.83
CA ASP A 14 -18.26 -16.10 3.99
C ASP A 14 -16.93 -15.35 3.81
N TRP A 15 -16.71 -14.29 4.60
CA TRP A 15 -15.53 -13.44 4.46
C TRP A 15 -14.22 -14.20 4.71
N GLU A 16 -14.27 -15.27 5.51
CA GLU A 16 -13.10 -16.10 5.80
C GLU A 16 -12.63 -16.89 4.56
N ASN A 17 -13.53 -17.21 3.63
CA ASN A 17 -13.21 -17.84 2.34
C ASN A 17 -13.07 -16.84 1.20
N CYS A 18 -13.24 -15.54 1.45
CA CYS A 18 -13.17 -14.53 0.42
C CYS A 18 -11.73 -14.37 -0.10
N VAL A 19 -11.50 -14.77 -1.35
CA VAL A 19 -10.20 -14.67 -2.02
C VAL A 19 -9.99 -13.28 -2.63
N SER A 20 -11.05 -12.67 -3.15
CA SER A 20 -11.01 -11.33 -3.72
C SER A 20 -12.20 -10.50 -3.26
N LEU A 21 -11.91 -9.35 -2.67
CA LEU A 21 -12.92 -8.45 -2.13
C LEU A 21 -12.70 -7.03 -2.65
N ASN A 22 -13.79 -6.40 -3.08
CA ASN A 22 -13.80 -4.99 -3.46
C ASN A 22 -14.77 -4.24 -2.55
N LEU A 23 -14.22 -3.33 -1.76
CA LEU A 23 -14.95 -2.43 -0.87
C LEU A 23 -14.66 -0.97 -1.23
N SER A 24 -14.43 -0.67 -2.50
CA SER A 24 -14.13 0.69 -2.97
C SER A 24 -15.39 1.56 -2.98
N TYR A 25 -15.25 2.87 -2.77
CA TYR A 25 -16.33 3.86 -2.81
C TYR A 25 -17.43 3.59 -1.76
N GLN A 26 -17.03 3.17 -0.56
CA GLN A 26 -17.95 2.85 0.55
C GLN A 26 -17.86 3.84 1.72
N ASP A 27 -17.03 4.89 1.61
CA ASP A 27 -16.78 5.86 2.70
C ASP A 27 -16.43 5.20 4.04
N LEU A 28 -15.64 4.12 3.99
CA LEU A 28 -15.28 3.33 5.18
C LEU A 28 -14.47 4.10 6.23
N GLY A 29 -13.92 5.26 5.87
CA GLY A 29 -13.22 6.19 6.75
C GLY A 29 -14.15 7.02 7.62
N ASP A 30 -15.47 6.97 7.38
CA ASP A 30 -16.45 7.65 8.22
C ASP A 30 -16.36 7.12 9.68
N PRO A 31 -16.39 8.00 10.71
CA PRO A 31 -16.25 7.60 12.11
C PRO A 31 -17.27 6.54 12.57
N TYR A 32 -18.45 6.48 11.95
CA TYR A 32 -19.49 5.50 12.26
C TYR A 32 -19.28 4.16 11.55
N GLN A 33 -18.56 4.14 10.42
CA GLN A 33 -18.31 2.94 9.62
C GLN A 33 -16.95 2.30 9.88
N ILE A 34 -15.94 3.08 10.27
CA ILE A 34 -14.56 2.65 10.37
C ILE A 34 -14.35 1.50 11.37
N ASP A 35 -15.10 1.47 12.47
CA ASP A 35 -15.01 0.37 13.44
C ASP A 35 -15.53 -0.94 12.84
N ASN A 36 -16.66 -0.90 12.14
CA ASN A 36 -17.21 -2.06 11.46
C ASN A 36 -16.31 -2.53 10.31
N CYS A 37 -15.76 -1.59 9.55
CA CYS A 37 -14.77 -1.87 8.52
C CYS A 37 -13.55 -2.62 9.11
N LYS A 38 -12.95 -2.08 10.18
CA LYS A 38 -11.81 -2.73 10.87
C LYS A 38 -12.18 -4.12 11.38
N ARG A 39 -13.41 -4.30 11.88
CA ARG A 39 -13.92 -5.60 12.32
C ARG A 39 -14.02 -6.61 11.18
N ILE A 40 -14.51 -6.20 10.02
CA ILE A 40 -14.59 -7.05 8.81
C ILE A 40 -13.18 -7.37 8.30
N LEU A 41 -12.32 -6.37 8.16
CA LEU A 41 -10.95 -6.54 7.66
C LEU A 41 -10.11 -7.49 8.53
N ARG A 42 -10.34 -7.52 9.86
CA ARG A 42 -9.70 -8.49 10.76
C ARG A 42 -10.09 -9.95 10.50
N ARG A 43 -11.25 -10.19 9.89
CA ARG A 43 -11.73 -11.54 9.53
C ARG A 43 -11.22 -12.02 8.17
N LEU A 44 -10.61 -11.13 7.37
CA LEU A 44 -10.07 -11.44 6.05
C LEU A 44 -8.71 -12.13 6.12
N ILE A 45 -8.69 -13.33 6.70
CA ILE A 45 -7.46 -14.12 6.88
C ILE A 45 -6.97 -14.80 5.59
N ARG A 46 -7.87 -15.02 4.61
CA ARG A 46 -7.55 -15.71 3.34
C ARG A 46 -7.61 -14.80 2.11
N VAL A 47 -7.87 -13.51 2.29
CA VAL A 47 -7.97 -12.59 1.15
C VAL A 47 -6.63 -12.52 0.42
N GLU A 48 -6.67 -12.72 -0.89
CA GLU A 48 -5.52 -12.58 -1.78
C GLU A 48 -5.55 -11.23 -2.50
N ARG A 49 -6.73 -10.72 -2.85
CA ARG A 49 -6.92 -9.43 -3.54
C ARG A 49 -7.91 -8.56 -2.79
N LEU A 50 -7.48 -7.39 -2.35
CA LEU A 50 -8.34 -6.45 -1.63
C LEU A 50 -8.27 -5.07 -2.26
N TRP A 51 -9.44 -4.54 -2.65
CA TRP A 51 -9.57 -3.18 -3.16
C TRP A 51 -10.36 -2.32 -2.18
N LEU A 52 -9.74 -1.23 -1.76
CA LEU A 52 -10.24 -0.25 -0.81
C LEU A 52 -10.07 1.16 -1.39
N VAL A 53 -10.36 1.33 -2.68
CA VAL A 53 -10.17 2.61 -3.38
C VAL A 53 -11.24 3.60 -2.92
N ASP A 54 -10.85 4.85 -2.67
CA ASP A 54 -11.78 5.95 -2.36
C ASP A 54 -12.67 5.66 -1.15
N ASN A 55 -12.03 5.52 0.01
CA ASN A 55 -12.70 5.23 1.28
C ASN A 55 -12.33 6.20 2.40
N SER A 56 -11.58 7.26 2.10
CA SER A 56 -11.12 8.22 3.10
C SER A 56 -10.36 7.59 4.30
N LEU A 57 -9.75 6.41 4.12
CA LEU A 57 -9.07 5.68 5.20
C LEU A 57 -7.78 6.39 5.63
N THR A 58 -7.54 6.42 6.93
CA THR A 58 -6.37 7.07 7.54
C THR A 58 -5.43 6.09 8.25
N ASP A 59 -5.97 5.03 8.86
CA ASP A 59 -5.19 4.06 9.62
C ASP A 59 -5.78 2.65 9.63
N LEU A 60 -4.97 1.69 9.17
CA LEU A 60 -5.22 0.25 9.11
C LEU A 60 -4.12 -0.56 9.82
N SER A 61 -3.25 0.08 10.61
CA SER A 61 -2.13 -0.57 11.32
C SER A 61 -2.54 -1.75 12.20
N ALA A 62 -3.77 -1.74 12.72
CA ALA A 62 -4.35 -2.78 13.56
C ALA A 62 -4.85 -4.02 12.80
N ILE A 63 -4.69 -4.07 11.47
CA ILE A 63 -5.17 -5.16 10.60
C ILE A 63 -3.97 -5.97 10.10
N CYS A 64 -4.17 -7.28 10.00
CA CYS A 64 -3.19 -8.22 9.46
C CYS A 64 -3.84 -9.03 8.35
N LEU A 65 -3.26 -9.00 7.15
CA LEU A 65 -3.72 -9.73 5.98
C LEU A 65 -2.61 -10.69 5.54
N PRO A 66 -2.54 -11.89 6.14
CA PRO A 66 -1.38 -12.77 5.99
C PRO A 66 -1.20 -13.34 4.59
N ARG A 67 -2.28 -13.45 3.80
CA ARG A 67 -2.29 -14.03 2.45
C ARG A 67 -2.54 -13.03 1.32
N CYS A 68 -2.57 -11.73 1.64
CA CYS A 68 -2.89 -10.71 0.66
C CYS A 68 -1.71 -10.48 -0.29
N LYS A 69 -1.94 -10.74 -1.57
CA LYS A 69 -0.97 -10.57 -2.67
C LYS A 69 -1.17 -9.25 -3.40
N GLU A 70 -2.41 -8.76 -3.50
CA GLU A 70 -2.74 -7.50 -4.18
C GLU A 70 -3.60 -6.62 -3.26
N LEU A 71 -3.13 -5.41 -3.00
CA LEU A 71 -3.82 -4.42 -2.17
C LEU A 71 -3.88 -3.08 -2.90
N LYS A 72 -5.10 -2.59 -3.13
CA LYS A 72 -5.35 -1.26 -3.69
C LYS A 72 -5.95 -0.35 -2.63
N LEU A 73 -5.21 0.71 -2.29
CA LEU A 73 -5.57 1.74 -1.33
C LEU A 73 -5.54 3.13 -2.00
N SER A 74 -5.77 3.18 -3.31
CA SER A 74 -5.82 4.41 -4.09
C SER A 74 -6.86 5.39 -3.54
N LYS A 75 -6.60 6.70 -3.60
CA LYS A 75 -7.53 7.76 -3.14
C LYS A 75 -7.94 7.58 -1.66
N ASN A 76 -6.96 7.48 -0.77
CA ASN A 76 -7.21 7.49 0.66
C ASN A 76 -6.40 8.61 1.31
N HIS A 77 -6.42 8.70 2.64
CA HIS A 77 -5.72 9.73 3.40
C HIS A 77 -4.55 9.14 4.20
N PHE A 78 -3.87 8.11 3.68
CA PHE A 78 -2.69 7.57 4.33
C PHE A 78 -1.56 8.59 4.29
N THR A 79 -0.98 8.86 5.46
CA THR A 79 0.15 9.80 5.61
C THR A 79 1.48 9.08 5.78
N SER A 80 1.46 7.82 6.21
CA SER A 80 2.66 7.03 6.42
C SER A 80 2.46 5.54 6.20
N PHE A 81 3.55 4.83 5.94
CA PHE A 81 3.55 3.37 5.77
C PHE A 81 3.24 2.62 7.08
N ARG A 82 3.46 3.22 8.26
CA ARG A 82 3.02 2.64 9.55
C ARG A 82 1.51 2.43 9.67
N GLN A 83 0.73 3.26 8.97
CA GLN A 83 -0.73 3.19 8.96
C GLN A 83 -1.25 2.06 8.07
N LEU A 84 -0.38 1.38 7.33
CA LEU A 84 -0.76 0.27 6.48
C LEU A 84 -0.96 -1.02 7.28
N PRO A 85 -1.81 -1.93 6.80
CA PRO A 85 -1.96 -3.24 7.42
C PRO A 85 -0.69 -4.07 7.30
N LYS A 86 -0.52 -5.06 8.19
CA LYS A 86 0.56 -6.05 8.08
C LYS A 86 0.27 -6.98 6.91
N ILE A 87 1.14 -6.95 5.89
CA ILE A 87 0.95 -7.63 4.61
C ILE A 87 2.23 -8.40 4.19
N PRO A 88 2.57 -9.52 4.86
CA PRO A 88 3.85 -10.20 4.66
C PRO A 88 4.03 -10.81 3.26
N GLU A 89 2.94 -11.18 2.58
CA GLU A 89 2.98 -11.82 1.24
C GLU A 89 2.58 -10.88 0.09
N ILE A 90 2.61 -9.56 0.30
CA ILE A 90 2.20 -8.61 -0.73
C ILE A 90 3.13 -8.62 -1.93
N GLN A 91 2.54 -8.66 -3.13
CA GLN A 91 3.22 -8.59 -4.42
C GLN A 91 2.90 -7.28 -5.15
N HIS A 92 1.66 -6.80 -5.04
CA HIS A 92 1.18 -5.60 -5.72
C HIS A 92 0.52 -4.64 -4.74
N LEU A 93 1.10 -3.46 -4.55
CA LEU A 93 0.58 -2.44 -3.65
C LEU A 93 0.33 -1.13 -4.42
N SER A 94 -0.90 -0.65 -4.39
CA SER A 94 -1.27 0.66 -4.96
C SER A 94 -1.67 1.61 -3.85
N LEU A 95 -0.97 2.73 -3.76
CA LEU A 95 -1.14 3.80 -2.78
C LEU A 95 -1.22 5.16 -3.48
N ASP A 96 -1.62 5.19 -4.75
CA ASP A 96 -1.78 6.42 -5.50
C ASP A 96 -2.84 7.36 -4.87
N GLU A 97 -2.66 8.66 -5.07
CA GLU A 97 -3.58 9.68 -4.52
C GLU A 97 -3.76 9.56 -3.00
N ASN A 98 -2.64 9.45 -2.27
CA ASN A 98 -2.60 9.50 -0.82
C ASN A 98 -1.75 10.71 -0.35
N ASN A 99 -1.60 10.86 0.97
CA ASN A 99 -0.87 11.97 1.59
C ASN A 99 0.49 11.52 2.17
N ILE A 100 1.13 10.52 1.56
CA ILE A 100 2.40 9.98 2.07
C ILE A 100 3.51 10.99 1.81
N THR A 101 4.11 11.51 2.88
CA THR A 101 5.15 12.54 2.80
C THR A 101 6.57 11.99 2.92
N ALA A 102 6.77 10.88 3.65
CA ALA A 102 8.11 10.37 3.95
C ALA A 102 8.28 8.89 3.55
N LEU A 103 9.43 8.58 2.96
CA LEU A 103 9.83 7.25 2.49
C LEU A 103 10.59 6.43 3.56
N ASN A 104 10.95 7.03 4.69
CA ASN A 104 11.79 6.42 5.73
C ASN A 104 11.22 5.09 6.27
N GLU A 105 9.91 4.93 6.20
CA GLU A 105 9.17 3.80 6.75
C GLU A 105 8.89 2.70 5.73
N LEU A 106 9.35 2.85 4.48
CA LEU A 106 9.29 1.78 3.46
C LEU A 106 10.06 0.53 3.86
N SER A 107 11.05 0.67 4.75
CA SER A 107 11.81 -0.45 5.31
C SER A 107 10.91 -1.50 5.98
N ALA A 108 9.71 -1.13 6.44
CA ALA A 108 8.73 -2.09 6.96
C ALA A 108 8.24 -3.11 5.91
N LEU A 109 8.25 -2.74 4.63
CA LEU A 109 7.84 -3.58 3.50
C LEU A 109 9.03 -4.32 2.86
N LYS A 110 10.26 -4.14 3.37
CA LYS A 110 11.48 -4.71 2.80
C LYS A 110 11.48 -6.25 2.75
N TYR A 111 10.84 -6.87 3.73
CA TYR A 111 10.77 -8.34 3.83
C TYR A 111 9.64 -8.94 3.00
N ALA A 112 8.70 -8.12 2.52
CA ALA A 112 7.64 -8.59 1.65
C ALA A 112 8.17 -8.83 0.23
N PRO A 113 7.64 -9.83 -0.50
CA PRO A 113 7.98 -10.11 -1.89
C PRO A 113 7.30 -9.11 -2.85
N LEU A 114 7.42 -7.80 -2.56
CA LEU A 114 6.73 -6.75 -3.30
C LEU A 114 7.36 -6.60 -4.69
N GLU A 115 6.55 -6.83 -5.72
CA GLU A 115 6.96 -6.74 -7.12
C GLU A 115 6.61 -5.39 -7.73
N SER A 116 5.43 -4.84 -7.40
CA SER A 116 4.98 -3.56 -7.93
C SER A 116 4.45 -2.63 -6.84
N LEU A 117 4.90 -1.38 -6.87
CA LEU A 117 4.47 -0.33 -5.98
C LEU A 117 4.03 0.89 -6.80
N ILE A 118 2.88 1.47 -6.45
CA ILE A 118 2.40 2.71 -7.04
C ILE A 118 2.20 3.71 -5.90
N LEU A 119 2.88 4.85 -5.98
CA LEU A 119 2.81 5.97 -5.03
C LEU A 119 2.58 7.30 -5.76
N LYS A 120 2.22 7.30 -7.05
CA LYS A 120 1.86 8.51 -7.81
C LYS A 120 0.90 9.41 -7.04
N ARG A 121 1.04 10.72 -7.23
CA ARG A 121 0.19 11.74 -6.59
C ARG A 121 0.25 11.67 -5.06
N ASN A 122 1.39 11.26 -4.51
CA ASN A 122 1.73 11.47 -3.11
C ASN A 122 2.81 12.58 -3.01
N PRO A 123 2.85 13.35 -1.92
CA PRO A 123 3.91 14.33 -1.70
C PRO A 123 5.33 13.72 -1.77
N CYS A 124 5.50 12.44 -1.45
CA CYS A 124 6.78 11.75 -1.54
C CYS A 124 7.34 11.63 -2.97
N GLU A 125 6.49 11.71 -4.01
CA GLU A 125 6.90 11.67 -5.42
C GLU A 125 7.84 12.85 -5.77
N PHE A 126 7.69 13.98 -5.08
CA PHE A 126 8.48 15.19 -5.30
C PHE A 126 9.79 15.22 -4.51
N GLN A 127 10.12 14.16 -3.74
CA GLN A 127 11.37 14.09 -3.02
C GLN A 127 12.55 13.88 -3.98
N GLU A 128 13.68 14.52 -3.67
CA GLU A 128 14.93 14.27 -4.38
C GLU A 128 15.27 12.79 -4.30
N ASN A 129 15.67 12.22 -5.43
CA ASN A 129 16.07 10.82 -5.53
C ASN A 129 14.98 9.82 -5.09
N TYR A 130 13.70 10.21 -5.18
CA TYR A 130 12.54 9.39 -4.84
C TYR A 130 12.69 7.92 -5.29
N ARG A 131 12.94 7.67 -6.59
CA ARG A 131 13.08 6.30 -7.11
C ARG A 131 14.24 5.55 -6.47
N GLN A 132 15.41 6.16 -6.38
CA GLN A 132 16.61 5.57 -5.80
C GLN A 132 16.40 5.21 -4.33
N LEU A 133 15.74 6.08 -3.56
CA LEU A 133 15.37 5.82 -2.16
C LEU A 133 14.40 4.65 -2.06
N VAL A 134 13.39 4.57 -2.92
CA VAL A 134 12.45 3.43 -2.93
C VAL A 134 13.18 2.13 -3.26
N PHE A 135 13.96 2.07 -4.33
CA PHE A 135 14.69 0.86 -4.73
C PHE A 135 15.82 0.47 -3.76
N SER A 136 16.41 1.44 -3.06
CA SER A 136 17.39 1.20 -2.00
C SER A 136 16.74 0.54 -0.78
N ASN A 137 15.53 0.96 -0.41
CA ASN A 137 14.76 0.36 0.68
C ASN A 137 14.11 -0.97 0.28
N LEU A 138 13.69 -1.10 -0.98
CA LEU A 138 12.97 -2.25 -1.55
C LEU A 138 13.76 -2.85 -2.73
N PRO A 139 14.84 -3.60 -2.47
CA PRO A 139 15.71 -4.12 -3.53
C PRO A 139 15.01 -5.11 -4.46
N ASN A 140 13.99 -5.82 -3.95
CA ASN A 140 13.21 -6.82 -4.68
C ASN A 140 12.12 -6.22 -5.59
N LEU A 141 11.88 -4.90 -5.50
CA LEU A 141 10.86 -4.23 -6.28
C LEU A 141 11.22 -4.27 -7.77
N LYS A 142 10.28 -4.74 -8.61
CA LYS A 142 10.45 -4.82 -10.07
C LYS A 142 9.90 -3.59 -10.78
N MET A 143 8.82 -3.00 -10.26
CA MET A 143 8.11 -1.90 -10.89
C MET A 143 7.70 -0.83 -9.86
N LEU A 144 7.98 0.43 -10.18
CA LEU A 144 7.59 1.60 -9.39
C LEU A 144 6.83 2.58 -10.28
N ASP A 145 5.60 2.93 -9.91
CA ASP A 145 4.75 3.91 -10.59
C ASP A 145 4.44 3.55 -12.07
N GLY A 146 4.40 2.25 -12.36
CA GLY A 146 4.23 1.73 -13.72
C GLY A 146 5.51 1.76 -14.56
N ILE A 147 6.66 2.11 -13.97
CA ILE A 147 7.97 2.13 -14.62
C ILE A 147 8.81 1.00 -14.02
N LEU A 148 9.31 0.12 -14.88
CA LEU A 148 10.20 -0.97 -14.48
C LEU A 148 11.48 -0.41 -13.84
N LYS A 149 12.09 -1.19 -12.94
CA LYS A 149 13.37 -0.86 -12.31
C LYS A 149 14.42 -0.64 -13.39
N LEU A 150 15.00 0.56 -13.43
CA LEU A 150 16.04 0.91 -14.39
C LEU A 150 17.42 0.68 -13.75
N PRO A 151 18.47 0.43 -14.56
CA PRO A 151 19.84 0.32 -14.05
C PRO A 151 20.32 1.57 -13.31
N GLU A 152 19.81 2.74 -13.70
CA GLU A 152 20.13 4.05 -13.11
C GLU A 152 19.60 4.19 -11.67
N ASP A 153 18.50 3.52 -11.35
CA ASP A 153 17.88 3.53 -10.02
C ASP A 153 18.74 2.79 -8.97
N CYS A 154 19.68 1.95 -9.43
CA CYS A 154 20.63 1.20 -8.58
C CYS A 154 21.94 1.94 -8.32
N LEU A 155 22.16 3.11 -8.94
CA LEU A 155 23.39 3.87 -8.77
C LEU A 155 23.41 4.50 -7.37
N PRO A 156 24.51 4.36 -6.60
CA PRO A 156 24.62 4.99 -5.30
C PRO A 156 24.57 6.51 -5.44
N LEU A 157 23.90 7.16 -4.49
CA LEU A 157 23.83 8.61 -4.28
C LEU A 157 25.24 9.17 -4.05
N GLY A 158 26.02 9.34 -5.12
CA GLY A 158 27.45 9.63 -4.98
C GLY A 158 28.27 9.69 -6.26
N ARG A 159 27.65 9.84 -7.43
CA ARG A 159 28.40 10.33 -8.61
C ARG A 159 27.68 11.52 -9.22
N ASN A 160 28.12 12.68 -8.76
CA ASN A 160 27.98 13.94 -9.47
C ASN A 160 28.20 13.70 -10.97
N PHE A 161 27.14 13.79 -11.76
CA PHE A 161 27.20 13.99 -13.21
C PHE A 161 27.63 15.44 -13.53
N LEU A 162 28.58 16.00 -12.77
CA LEU A 162 29.21 17.30 -13.01
C LEU A 162 30.64 17.11 -13.55
N SER A 163 30.82 16.30 -14.58
CA SER A 163 32.03 16.36 -15.39
C SER A 163 31.75 16.34 -16.89
N LYS A 164 30.53 16.66 -17.30
CA LYS A 164 30.23 17.15 -18.63
C LYS A 164 29.61 18.52 -18.47
N LEU A 165 30.44 19.56 -18.54
CA LEU A 165 30.18 20.79 -19.30
C LEU A 165 31.40 21.73 -19.22
N CYS A 166 32.04 21.86 -20.37
CA CYS A 166 32.78 23.02 -20.87
C CYS A 166 34.15 23.37 -20.28
N THR A 167 35.18 22.76 -20.87
CA THR A 167 36.41 23.50 -21.21
C THR A 167 36.04 24.55 -22.26
N ILE A 168 36.19 25.83 -21.91
CA ILE A 168 36.29 26.90 -22.91
C ILE A 168 37.74 27.39 -22.81
N LEU A 169 38.37 27.49 -23.99
CA LEU A 169 39.75 27.93 -24.23
C LEU A 169 40.09 29.24 -23.52
#